data_AF-A0A7V8NSS7-F1
#
_entry.id   AF-A0A7V8NSS7-F1
#
_cell.length_a   1.000
_cell.length_b   1.000
_cell.length_c   1.000
_cell.angle_alpha   90.00
_cell.angle_beta   90.00
_cell.angle_gamma   90.00
#
_symmetry.space_group_name_H-M   'P 1'
#
loop_
_entity.id
_entity.type
_entity.pdbx_description
1 polymer ?
#
loop_
_entity_poly.entity_id
_entity_poly.type
_entity_poly.pdbx_seq_one_letter_code
_entity_poly.pdbx_strand_id
1 'polypeptide(L)'
;SERRLLFAADNHLQAIDARTGQTIIDFGEGGSTDLRERLGRDPKTLTLVQSTNPGRIFEDLLILGSATNEEYDSGPGDIRAYSVRTGKLVWSFHTIPHPGEPGYETWPKGAWKTVGGANAWSGMALDSNRGVVYVPTASPKYNFYGANRKGKNLYGNCLLAINARTGKLLWYYQMVHHDIWDYDNAGTPMLTTVRHDGKLLNVVAQVNKVGFVWVFDRDTGRPLWPIEERAVPKSDMPGEETWPTQPFPSKPAPFARQRFTVDDLSPYLEPEERVRLRTQILKARNRGLFEPPSTEDTIEMPGNNGGANFGGSAVDPKHGYLYVISKDLPAMIKLSLADPLSKTDAPQLPSNAGSANLSAAHYKSGFGFMFANSGLSVIAPPWTTLTAYDLNSGEIRWQIPLGEVPELAARGITNTGSHFPKVNPVVTAGGLIFTGTRDRKVRALDSATGMVLWEATVDAALEGMPAVYEQAGRQYVVFCAAARASTHLQARDPDASADRIQSAYVAFALQ
;
A
#
# COMPACT_ATOMS: atom_id res chain seq x y z
N SER A 1 -13.26 -8.68 34.08
CA SER A 1 -12.17 -8.37 33.14
C SER A 1 -12.42 -7.00 32.53
N GLU A 2 -11.43 -6.10 32.52
CA GLU A 2 -11.54 -4.86 31.74
C GLU A 2 -11.53 -5.20 30.24
N ARG A 3 -12.56 -4.75 29.52
CA ARG A 3 -12.63 -4.86 28.06
C ARG A 3 -12.23 -3.51 27.49
N ARG A 4 -11.30 -3.50 26.55
CA ARG A 4 -10.70 -2.26 26.04
C ARG A 4 -10.80 -2.20 24.52
N LEU A 5 -11.02 -1.01 23.98
CA LEU A 5 -10.76 -0.69 22.58
C LEU A 5 -9.57 0.27 22.53
N LEU A 6 -8.62 -0.03 21.65
CA LEU A 6 -7.46 0.80 21.37
C LEU A 6 -7.62 1.38 19.97
N PHE A 7 -7.40 2.69 19.84
CA PHE A 7 -7.43 3.36 18.55
C PHE A 7 -6.44 4.52 18.57
N ALA A 8 -5.98 4.90 17.39
CA ALA A 8 -5.22 6.13 17.21
C ALA A 8 -6.10 7.19 16.57
N ALA A 9 -6.00 8.42 17.04
CA ALA A 9 -6.61 9.59 16.43
C ALA A 9 -5.68 10.80 16.62
N ASP A 10 -5.48 11.60 15.59
CA ASP A 10 -4.61 12.79 15.61
C ASP A 10 -3.20 12.52 16.18
N ASN A 11 -2.60 11.39 15.78
CA ASN A 11 -1.31 10.91 16.29
C ASN A 11 -1.28 10.52 17.77
N HIS A 12 -2.44 10.31 18.40
CA HIS A 12 -2.53 9.87 19.78
C HIS A 12 -3.16 8.49 19.86
N LEU A 13 -2.43 7.54 20.44
CA LEU A 13 -2.98 6.24 20.83
C LEU A 13 -3.78 6.38 22.11
N GLN A 14 -5.04 5.94 22.09
CA GLN A 14 -5.99 6.09 23.18
C GLN A 14 -6.64 4.75 23.52
N ALA A 15 -7.17 4.65 24.75
CA ALA A 15 -7.88 3.48 25.23
C ALA A 15 -9.23 3.86 25.87
N ILE A 16 -10.28 3.12 25.53
CA ILE A 16 -11.63 3.27 26.11
C ILE A 16 -12.14 1.93 26.65
N ASP A 17 -13.01 1.96 27.67
CA ASP A 17 -13.75 0.75 28.10
C ASP A 17 -14.75 0.37 27.02
N ALA A 18 -14.66 -0.85 26.51
CA ALA A 18 -15.46 -1.32 25.38
C ALA A 18 -16.95 -1.46 25.69
N ARG A 19 -17.37 -1.38 26.96
CA ARG A 19 -18.76 -1.47 27.40
C ARG A 19 -19.39 -0.10 27.63
N THR A 20 -18.61 0.86 28.12
CA THR A 20 -19.13 2.19 28.48
C THR A 20 -18.73 3.28 27.48
N GLY A 21 -17.71 3.05 26.67
CA GLY A 21 -17.12 4.05 25.78
C GLY A 21 -16.30 5.12 26.50
N GLN A 22 -16.14 5.03 27.82
CA GLN A 22 -15.38 6.00 28.61
C GLN A 22 -13.88 5.80 28.45
N THR A 23 -13.13 6.91 28.40
CA THR A 23 -11.67 6.92 28.38
C THR A 23 -11.09 6.22 29.61
N ILE A 24 -10.09 5.37 29.39
CA ILE A 24 -9.29 4.74 30.45
C ILE A 24 -8.18 5.73 30.80
N ILE A 25 -8.43 6.59 31.79
CA ILE A 25 -7.56 7.74 32.13
C ILE A 25 -6.13 7.36 32.54
N ASP A 26 -5.92 6.14 33.04
CA ASP A 26 -4.59 5.63 33.44
C ASP A 26 -3.78 5.07 32.26
N PHE A 27 -4.32 5.09 31.04
CA PHE A 27 -3.59 4.73 29.83
C PHE A 27 -2.79 5.94 29.33
N GLY A 28 -1.47 5.80 29.17
CA GLY A 28 -0.60 6.89 28.77
C GLY A 28 -0.62 8.04 29.78
N GLU A 29 -0.76 9.27 29.28
CA GLU A 29 -0.99 10.48 30.04
C GLU A 29 -2.43 10.96 29.80
N GLY A 30 -3.29 10.89 30.83
CA GLY A 30 -4.68 11.32 30.75
C GLY A 30 -5.55 10.53 29.76
N GLY A 31 -5.22 9.26 29.50
CA GLY A 31 -5.92 8.39 28.54
C GLY A 31 -5.30 8.35 27.14
N SER A 32 -4.13 8.96 26.95
CA SER A 32 -3.54 9.21 25.63
C SER A 32 -2.02 9.01 25.60
N THR A 33 -1.49 8.52 24.48
CA THR A 33 -0.05 8.44 24.20
C THR A 33 0.24 9.09 22.87
N ASP A 34 1.01 10.18 22.87
CA ASP A 34 1.45 10.86 21.65
C ASP A 34 2.47 9.98 20.90
N LEU A 35 2.11 9.58 19.67
CA LEU A 35 2.93 8.74 18.81
C LEU A 35 4.10 9.53 18.20
N ARG A 36 4.13 10.85 18.25
CA ARG A 36 5.25 11.65 17.72
C ARG A 36 6.46 11.65 18.64
N GLU A 37 6.24 11.36 19.92
CA GLU A 37 7.28 11.30 20.93
C GLU A 37 8.27 10.15 20.66
N ARG A 38 9.52 10.37 21.08
CA ARG A 38 10.61 9.36 21.05
C ARG A 38 10.95 8.82 19.65
N LEU A 39 10.74 9.61 18.60
CA LEU A 39 11.17 9.31 17.23
C LEU A 39 12.52 9.96 16.86
N GLY A 40 13.28 10.46 17.84
CA GLY A 40 14.59 11.09 17.61
C GLY A 40 14.54 12.46 16.92
N ARG A 41 13.35 13.05 16.74
CA ARG A 41 13.11 14.41 16.21
C ARG A 41 12.18 15.19 17.13
N ASP A 42 12.14 16.51 16.97
CA ASP A 42 11.17 17.36 17.68
C ASP A 42 9.74 16.96 17.25
N PRO A 43 8.89 16.46 18.17
CA PRO A 43 7.51 16.06 17.87
C PRO A 43 6.68 17.15 17.20
N LYS A 44 6.99 18.43 17.42
CA LYS A 44 6.28 19.57 16.81
C LYS A 44 6.56 19.72 15.32
N THR A 45 7.68 19.17 14.85
CA THR A 45 8.08 19.16 13.43
C THR A 45 7.53 17.95 12.69
N LEU A 46 7.06 16.93 13.42
CA LEU A 46 6.57 15.69 12.85
C LEU A 46 5.10 15.78 12.50
N THR A 47 4.82 15.32 11.28
CA THR A 47 3.56 15.54 10.62
C THR A 47 3.18 14.25 9.93
N LEU A 48 1.97 13.77 10.25
CA LEU A 48 1.51 12.42 9.91
C LEU A 48 2.48 11.32 10.42
N VAL A 49 2.21 10.80 11.62
CA VAL A 49 2.94 9.65 12.20
C VAL A 49 2.02 8.43 12.33
N GLN A 50 0.74 8.68 12.62
CA GLN A 50 -0.26 7.64 12.78
C GLN A 50 -0.53 6.92 11.45
N SER A 51 -0.35 5.60 11.44
CA SER A 51 -0.94 4.73 10.42
C SER A 51 -2.46 4.64 10.60
N THR A 52 -3.19 4.56 9.50
CA THR A 52 -4.64 4.27 9.49
C THR A 52 -4.93 2.78 9.66
N ASN A 53 -3.89 1.93 9.77
CA ASN A 53 -4.03 0.52 10.13
C ASN A 53 -4.11 0.35 11.66
N PRO A 54 -4.98 -0.53 12.20
CA PRO A 54 -5.13 -0.73 13.64
C PRO A 54 -3.95 -1.43 14.34
N GLY A 55 -2.94 -1.90 13.59
CA GLY A 55 -1.79 -2.62 14.15
C GLY A 55 -2.10 -4.07 14.52
N ARG A 56 -1.26 -4.67 15.38
CA ARG A 56 -1.39 -6.07 15.81
C ARG A 56 -1.22 -6.19 17.32
N ILE A 57 -2.15 -6.87 17.98
CA ILE A 57 -2.02 -7.23 19.40
C ILE A 57 -1.32 -8.58 19.50
N PHE A 58 -0.23 -8.62 20.27
CA PHE A 58 0.45 -9.84 20.65
C PHE A 58 0.69 -9.82 22.15
N GLU A 59 0.01 -10.70 22.89
CA GLU A 59 0.01 -10.69 24.36
C GLU A 59 -0.40 -9.33 24.93
N ASP A 60 0.49 -8.65 25.67
CA ASP A 60 0.26 -7.34 26.24
C ASP A 60 0.84 -6.19 25.38
N LEU A 61 1.24 -6.48 24.14
CA LEU A 61 1.82 -5.52 23.21
C LEU A 61 0.86 -5.19 22.06
N LEU A 62 0.68 -3.90 21.80
CA LEU A 62 0.14 -3.36 20.55
C LEU A 62 1.30 -2.92 19.68
N ILE A 63 1.52 -3.63 18.57
CA ILE A 63 2.54 -3.34 17.58
C ILE A 63 1.91 -2.45 16.51
N LEU A 64 2.47 -1.26 16.33
CA LEU A 64 2.05 -0.25 15.38
C LEU A 64 3.15 -0.02 14.35
N GLY A 65 2.73 0.10 13.09
CA GLY A 65 3.54 0.78 12.08
C GLY A 65 3.35 2.29 12.17
N SER A 66 3.68 2.98 11.08
CA SER A 66 3.62 4.43 10.99
C SER A 66 3.20 4.85 9.59
N ALA A 67 2.51 5.98 9.50
CA ALA A 67 2.46 6.74 8.27
C ALA A 67 3.51 7.85 8.35
N THR A 68 3.93 8.35 7.19
CA THR A 68 4.84 9.48 7.08
C THR A 68 4.36 10.32 5.90
N ASN A 69 4.67 11.62 5.87
CA ASN A 69 4.36 12.43 4.69
C ASN A 69 5.21 11.99 3.48
N GLU A 70 4.82 12.44 2.28
CA GLU A 70 5.45 12.04 1.01
C GLU A 70 6.62 12.97 0.59
N GLU A 71 7.06 13.86 1.47
CA GLU A 71 7.94 15.00 1.16
C GLU A 71 9.39 14.80 1.64
N TYR A 72 10.26 15.75 1.28
CA TYR A 72 11.54 15.90 1.97
C TYR A 72 11.33 16.15 3.47
N ASP A 73 12.32 15.76 4.26
CA ASP A 73 12.30 15.89 5.73
C ASP A 73 11.11 15.17 6.40
N SER A 74 10.53 14.18 5.70
CA SER A 74 9.49 13.31 6.24
C SER A 74 9.91 12.65 7.54
N GLY A 75 8.94 12.31 8.39
CA GLY A 75 9.20 11.63 9.66
C GLY A 75 9.81 10.23 9.47
N PRO A 76 10.49 9.69 10.50
CA PRO A 76 10.98 8.32 10.47
C PRO A 76 9.82 7.31 10.54
N GLY A 77 9.97 6.20 9.82
CA GLY A 77 8.97 5.16 9.66
C GLY A 77 9.00 4.03 10.69
N ASP A 78 9.49 4.30 11.90
CA ASP A 78 9.75 3.27 12.91
C ASP A 78 8.53 2.37 13.21
N ILE A 79 8.83 1.10 13.50
CA ILE A 79 7.86 0.11 13.96
C ILE A 79 7.97 0.02 15.48
N ARG A 80 6.86 0.18 16.19
CA ARG A 80 6.88 0.37 17.65
C ARG A 80 5.86 -0.50 18.34
N ALA A 81 6.21 -1.02 19.52
CA ALA A 81 5.27 -1.72 20.38
C ALA A 81 4.97 -0.92 21.65
N TYR A 82 3.69 -0.87 22.00
CA TYR A 82 3.17 -0.20 23.18
C TYR A 82 2.48 -1.21 24.09
N SER A 83 2.56 -1.03 25.39
CA SER A 83 1.80 -1.83 26.33
C SER A 83 0.30 -1.55 26.18
N VAL A 84 -0.51 -2.57 25.85
CA VAL A 84 -2.00 -2.48 25.87
C VAL A 84 -2.54 -2.10 27.26
N ARG A 85 -1.71 -2.41 28.26
CA ARG A 85 -1.69 -2.02 29.68
C ARG A 85 -1.90 -0.54 29.93
N THR A 86 -0.88 0.17 29.48
CA THR A 86 -0.43 1.43 30.07
C THR A 86 -0.15 2.48 29.01
N GLY A 87 -0.20 2.15 27.73
CA GLY A 87 0.18 3.04 26.64
C GLY A 87 1.68 3.30 26.52
N LYS A 88 2.51 2.75 27.42
CA LYS A 88 3.95 2.98 27.41
C LYS A 88 4.63 2.28 26.23
N LEU A 89 5.53 2.97 25.55
CA LEU A 89 6.44 2.39 24.55
C LEU A 89 7.32 1.31 25.21
N VAL A 90 7.35 0.12 24.61
CA VAL A 90 8.12 -1.05 25.07
C VAL A 90 9.38 -1.25 24.24
N TRP A 91 9.26 -1.21 22.91
CA TRP A 91 10.39 -1.28 21.99
C TRP A 91 10.13 -0.48 20.71
N SER A 92 11.21 -0.07 20.04
CA SER A 92 11.22 0.55 18.71
C SER A 92 12.20 -0.19 17.81
N PHE A 93 11.81 -0.43 16.57
CA PHE A 93 12.69 -0.87 15.50
C PHE A 93 12.85 0.29 14.51
N HIS A 94 14.07 0.80 14.40
CA HIS A 94 14.41 1.89 13.48
C HIS A 94 14.47 1.35 12.04
N THR A 95 13.54 1.79 11.19
CA THR A 95 13.54 1.37 9.77
C THR A 95 14.55 2.15 8.94
N ILE A 96 14.96 3.32 9.41
CA ILE A 96 16.18 4.02 8.97
C ILE A 96 17.22 3.86 10.09
N PRO A 97 18.19 2.95 9.93
CA PRO A 97 19.08 2.57 11.02
C PRO A 97 19.94 3.73 11.53
N HIS A 98 20.20 3.73 12.84
CA HIS A 98 21.10 4.67 13.50
C HIS A 98 22.57 4.16 13.46
N PRO A 99 23.57 5.03 13.76
CA PRO A 99 24.96 4.60 13.81
C PRO A 99 25.17 3.39 14.73
N GLY A 100 25.76 2.32 14.18
CA GLY A 100 25.99 1.06 14.89
C GLY A 100 24.91 0.00 14.69
N GLU A 101 23.79 0.35 14.07
CA GLU A 101 22.73 -0.60 13.73
C GLU A 101 22.94 -1.21 12.32
N PRO A 102 22.59 -2.50 12.11
CA PRO A 102 22.71 -3.13 10.80
C PRO A 102 21.89 -2.41 9.73
N GLY A 103 22.47 -2.16 8.56
CA GLY A 103 21.85 -1.45 7.44
C GLY A 103 22.21 0.04 7.39
N TYR A 104 22.77 0.61 8.46
CA TYR A 104 23.24 1.99 8.50
C TYR A 104 24.28 2.31 7.41
N GLU A 105 25.13 1.33 7.09
CA GLU A 105 26.13 1.42 6.02
C GLU A 105 25.54 1.61 4.62
N THR A 106 24.24 1.37 4.45
CA THR A 106 23.54 1.54 3.17
C THR A 106 22.99 2.94 2.96
N TRP A 107 23.29 3.87 3.87
CA TRP A 107 22.86 5.27 3.82
C TRP A 107 24.05 6.23 3.97
N PRO A 108 23.87 7.50 3.57
CA PRO A 108 24.77 8.56 3.98
C PRO A 108 24.79 8.69 5.52
N LYS A 109 25.96 8.92 6.12
CA LYS A 109 26.17 8.93 7.58
C LYS A 109 25.21 9.85 8.38
N GLY A 110 24.68 10.90 7.75
CA GLY A 110 23.75 11.85 8.39
C GLY A 110 22.27 11.59 8.11
N ALA A 111 21.94 10.65 7.21
CA ALA A 111 20.60 10.55 6.62
C ALA A 111 19.50 10.30 7.66
N TRP A 112 19.73 9.46 8.66
CA TRP A 112 18.75 9.14 9.72
C TRP A 112 18.21 10.38 10.46
N LYS A 113 18.95 11.49 10.47
CA LYS A 113 18.53 12.73 11.13
C LYS A 113 17.46 13.50 10.35
N THR A 114 17.38 13.34 9.03
CA THR A 114 16.54 14.18 8.16
C THR A 114 15.70 13.36 7.18
N VAL A 115 16.23 12.29 6.62
CA VAL A 115 15.52 11.40 5.69
C VAL A 115 14.43 10.63 6.43
N GLY A 116 13.24 10.53 5.83
CA GLY A 116 12.09 9.84 6.39
C GLY A 116 11.56 8.72 5.51
N GLY A 117 10.34 8.25 5.81
CA GLY A 117 9.74 7.11 5.15
C GLY A 117 10.28 5.79 5.69
N ALA A 118 10.43 4.80 4.80
CA ALA A 118 10.67 3.41 5.19
C ALA A 118 9.63 2.92 6.22
N ASN A 119 8.41 3.43 6.12
CA ASN A 119 7.37 3.29 7.11
C ASN A 119 6.43 2.12 6.81
N ALA A 120 5.74 1.61 7.83
CA ALA A 120 4.77 0.53 7.69
C ALA A 120 3.33 1.09 7.79
N TRP A 121 2.86 1.71 6.72
CA TRP A 121 1.51 2.31 6.69
C TRP A 121 0.43 1.30 6.32
N SER A 122 0.79 0.24 5.60
CA SER A 122 -0.12 -0.86 5.25
C SER A 122 -0.30 -1.85 6.42
N GLY A 123 -1.03 -2.95 6.20
CA GLY A 123 -1.25 -3.95 7.23
C GLY A 123 -0.05 -4.86 7.46
N MET A 124 0.09 -5.36 8.69
CA MET A 124 1.11 -6.34 9.09
C MET A 124 0.50 -7.73 9.26
N ALA A 125 1.30 -8.79 9.26
CA ALA A 125 0.83 -10.13 9.63
C ALA A 125 1.45 -10.57 10.95
N LEU A 126 0.71 -11.31 11.78
CA LEU A 126 1.21 -11.82 13.04
C LEU A 126 1.04 -13.34 13.07
N ASP A 127 2.13 -14.07 13.23
CA ASP A 127 2.10 -15.46 13.66
C ASP A 127 2.13 -15.48 15.20
N SER A 128 0.95 -15.55 15.80
CA SER A 128 0.79 -15.51 17.26
C SER A 128 1.35 -16.75 17.95
N ASN A 129 1.43 -17.89 17.26
CA ASN A 129 2.00 -19.10 17.87
C ASN A 129 3.51 -18.97 18.04
N ARG A 130 4.16 -18.24 17.13
CA ARG A 130 5.61 -18.05 17.11
C ARG A 130 6.07 -16.72 17.69
N GLY A 131 5.16 -15.76 17.84
CA GLY A 131 5.49 -14.39 18.25
C GLY A 131 6.35 -13.67 17.21
N VAL A 132 6.00 -13.83 15.93
CA VAL A 132 6.68 -13.16 14.81
C VAL A 132 5.70 -12.26 14.09
N VAL A 133 6.05 -10.98 13.96
CA VAL A 133 5.30 -10.02 13.15
C VAL A 133 6.04 -9.80 11.83
N TYR A 134 5.30 -9.89 10.73
CA TYR A 134 5.78 -9.64 9.38
C TYR A 134 5.30 -8.26 8.95
N VAL A 135 6.24 -7.38 8.65
CA VAL A 135 6.00 -5.95 8.44
C VAL A 135 6.50 -5.53 7.08
N PRO A 136 5.61 -5.12 6.16
CA PRO A 136 6.03 -4.53 4.90
C PRO A 136 6.35 -3.04 5.12
N THR A 137 7.51 -2.59 4.64
CA THR A 137 7.90 -1.18 4.66
C THR A 137 7.76 -0.55 3.28
N ALA A 138 7.41 0.74 3.29
CA ALA A 138 7.30 1.61 2.14
C ALA A 138 8.67 2.16 1.70
N SER A 139 8.65 2.98 0.67
CA SER A 139 9.78 3.73 0.15
C SER A 139 10.34 4.74 1.16
N PRO A 140 11.66 4.99 1.16
CA PRO A 140 12.25 6.19 1.75
C PRO A 140 11.78 7.46 1.02
N LYS A 141 11.69 8.58 1.74
CA LYS A 141 11.25 9.87 1.19
C LYS A 141 12.43 10.80 0.90
N TYR A 142 12.37 11.70 -0.07
CA TYR A 142 11.29 11.98 -1.03
C TYR A 142 11.13 10.87 -2.10
N ASN A 143 9.92 10.72 -2.64
CA ASN A 143 9.53 9.57 -3.48
C ASN A 143 10.24 9.45 -4.83
N PHE A 144 10.52 10.56 -5.53
CA PHE A 144 10.93 10.51 -6.94
C PHE A 144 12.36 11.01 -7.19
N TYR A 145 13.08 11.37 -6.13
CA TYR A 145 14.47 11.83 -6.19
C TYR A 145 15.15 11.62 -4.83
N GLY A 146 16.18 10.79 -4.83
CA GLY A 146 16.93 10.28 -3.68
C GLY A 146 18.39 10.75 -3.57
N ALA A 147 18.78 11.86 -4.22
CA ALA A 147 20.15 12.39 -4.13
C ALA A 147 20.63 12.70 -2.70
N ASN A 148 19.71 13.00 -1.77
CA ASN A 148 20.01 13.20 -0.34
C ASN A 148 20.16 11.89 0.46
N ARG A 149 19.86 10.74 -0.15
CA ARG A 149 19.82 9.42 0.48
C ARG A 149 20.46 8.35 -0.41
N LYS A 150 21.63 8.62 -0.99
CA LYS A 150 22.35 7.64 -1.83
C LYS A 150 22.59 6.30 -1.11
N GLY A 151 22.39 5.20 -1.82
CA GLY A 151 22.72 3.85 -1.35
C GLY A 151 21.51 2.93 -1.37
N LYS A 152 21.65 1.72 -0.84
CA LYS A 152 20.59 0.70 -0.92
C LYS A 152 19.33 1.06 -0.11
N ASN A 153 19.49 1.93 0.89
CA ASN A 153 18.41 2.44 1.74
C ASN A 153 17.68 1.39 2.57
N LEU A 154 18.40 0.49 3.25
CA LEU A 154 17.77 -0.50 4.14
C LEU A 154 17.25 0.18 5.42
N TYR A 155 16.00 0.04 5.82
CA TYR A 155 15.04 -1.01 5.50
C TYR A 155 13.82 -0.49 4.72
N GLY A 156 14.00 0.40 3.74
CA GLY A 156 12.95 0.79 2.80
C GLY A 156 12.59 -0.35 1.84
N ASN A 157 11.32 -0.42 1.43
CA ASN A 157 10.77 -1.44 0.51
C ASN A 157 11.08 -2.89 0.91
N CYS A 158 11.12 -3.17 2.21
CA CYS A 158 11.40 -4.49 2.75
C CYS A 158 10.13 -5.22 3.17
N LEU A 159 10.20 -6.55 3.19
CA LEU A 159 9.42 -7.37 4.11
C LEU A 159 10.33 -7.74 5.28
N LEU A 160 9.94 -7.34 6.49
CA LEU A 160 10.66 -7.59 7.73
C LEU A 160 9.97 -8.70 8.52
N ALA A 161 10.72 -9.64 9.07
CA ALA A 161 10.25 -10.53 10.12
C ALA A 161 10.86 -10.11 11.45
N ILE A 162 10.04 -9.69 12.40
CA ILE A 162 10.46 -9.12 13.67
C ILE A 162 9.92 -9.99 14.81
N ASN A 163 10.74 -10.25 15.82
CA ASN A 163 10.27 -10.85 17.06
C ASN A 163 9.31 -9.88 17.77
N ALA A 164 8.05 -10.26 17.90
CA ALA A 164 6.98 -9.41 18.41
C ALA A 164 7.22 -8.93 19.86
N ARG A 165 7.97 -9.70 20.66
CA ARG A 165 8.25 -9.39 22.09
C ARG A 165 9.34 -8.37 22.25
N THR A 166 10.37 -8.43 21.40
CA THR A 166 11.63 -7.71 21.61
C THR A 166 11.92 -6.65 20.57
N GLY A 167 11.20 -6.64 19.44
CA GLY A 167 11.51 -5.76 18.31
C GLY A 167 12.75 -6.18 17.52
N LYS A 168 13.38 -7.32 17.85
CA LYS A 168 14.58 -7.80 17.16
C LYS A 168 14.24 -8.32 15.76
N LEU A 169 14.98 -7.86 14.76
CA LEU A 169 14.92 -8.39 13.39
C LEU A 169 15.38 -9.85 13.36
N LEU A 170 14.59 -10.69 12.70
CA LEU A 170 14.88 -12.10 12.46
C LEU A 170 15.46 -12.30 11.06
N TRP A 171 14.80 -11.75 10.06
CA TRP A 171 15.25 -11.70 8.67
C TRP A 171 14.53 -10.56 7.93
N TYR A 172 15.07 -10.17 6.78
CA TYR A 172 14.41 -9.23 5.86
C TYR A 172 14.66 -9.64 4.40
N TYR A 173 13.79 -9.15 3.52
CA TYR A 173 14.05 -9.13 2.08
C TYR A 173 13.65 -7.77 1.49
N GLN A 174 14.50 -7.14 0.71
CA GLN A 174 14.22 -5.85 0.06
C GLN A 174 13.78 -6.04 -1.39
N MET A 175 12.60 -5.53 -1.73
CA MET A 175 11.92 -5.74 -3.03
C MET A 175 12.19 -4.61 -4.04
N VAL A 176 12.64 -3.45 -3.57
CA VAL A 176 13.09 -2.34 -4.43
C VAL A 176 14.31 -1.72 -3.77
N HIS A 177 15.41 -1.60 -4.52
CA HIS A 177 16.65 -0.98 -4.06
C HIS A 177 16.65 0.50 -4.43
N HIS A 178 17.01 1.38 -3.48
CA HIS A 178 17.06 2.84 -3.72
C HIS A 178 15.81 3.36 -4.45
N ASP A 179 14.64 3.11 -3.87
CA ASP A 179 13.36 3.43 -4.53
C ASP A 179 13.27 4.92 -4.87
N ILE A 180 12.96 5.24 -6.13
CA ILE A 180 12.67 6.59 -6.63
C ILE A 180 11.37 6.59 -7.48
N TRP A 181 10.44 5.69 -7.17
CA TRP A 181 9.20 5.40 -7.91
C TRP A 181 7.97 5.30 -7.00
N ASP A 182 8.13 5.40 -5.68
CA ASP A 182 7.05 5.17 -4.71
C ASP A 182 6.46 3.74 -4.79
N TYR A 183 7.30 2.74 -5.10
CA TYR A 183 6.91 1.32 -5.21
C TYR A 183 6.86 0.62 -3.85
N ASP A 184 6.06 1.18 -2.95
CA ASP A 184 5.79 0.65 -1.62
C ASP A 184 5.31 -0.81 -1.62
N ASN A 185 5.64 -1.52 -0.54
CA ASN A 185 5.01 -2.78 -0.18
C ASN A 185 3.65 -2.52 0.50
N ALA A 186 2.68 -2.07 -0.30
CA ALA A 186 1.38 -1.61 0.19
C ALA A 186 0.37 -2.74 0.55
N GLY A 187 0.68 -4.00 0.24
CA GLY A 187 -0.14 -5.16 0.61
C GLY A 187 0.11 -5.65 2.05
N THR A 188 -0.94 -6.15 2.72
CA THR A 188 -0.73 -6.91 3.97
C THR A 188 -0.06 -8.24 3.64
N PRO A 189 1.01 -8.67 4.35
CA PRO A 189 1.61 -9.97 4.11
C PRO A 189 0.62 -11.09 4.44
N MET A 190 0.55 -12.12 3.60
CA MET A 190 -0.37 -13.24 3.76
C MET A 190 0.39 -14.47 4.25
N LEU A 191 0.03 -14.96 5.45
CA LEU A 191 0.60 -16.20 6.00
C LEU A 191 -0.24 -17.39 5.53
N THR A 192 0.41 -18.38 4.95
CA THR A 192 -0.27 -19.59 4.45
C THR A 192 0.69 -20.78 4.42
N THR A 193 0.18 -21.95 4.04
CA THR A 193 0.97 -23.17 3.82
C THR A 193 0.79 -23.62 2.38
N VAL A 194 1.90 -23.99 1.74
CA VAL A 194 1.91 -24.47 0.35
C VAL A 194 2.67 -25.79 0.25
N ARG A 195 2.35 -26.58 -0.77
CA ARG A 195 3.13 -27.74 -1.18
C ARG A 195 4.09 -27.33 -2.29
N HIS A 196 5.38 -27.41 -2.01
CA HIS A 196 6.44 -27.07 -2.96
C HIS A 196 7.53 -28.14 -2.90
N ASP A 197 7.95 -28.66 -4.05
CA ASP A 197 8.93 -29.75 -4.17
C ASP A 197 8.64 -30.96 -3.25
N GLY A 198 7.35 -31.34 -3.19
CA GLY A 198 6.87 -32.46 -2.37
C GLY A 198 6.77 -32.18 -0.86
N LYS A 199 7.20 -31.01 -0.39
CA LYS A 199 7.18 -30.61 1.03
C LYS A 199 6.07 -29.62 1.32
N LEU A 200 5.50 -29.67 2.52
CA LEU A 200 4.65 -28.61 3.04
C LEU A 200 5.53 -27.54 3.67
N LEU A 201 5.40 -26.30 3.20
CA LEU A 201 6.16 -25.15 3.67
C LEU A 201 5.21 -24.08 4.16
N ASN A 202 5.51 -23.50 5.32
CA ASN A 202 4.81 -22.31 5.78
C ASN A 202 5.46 -21.08 5.16
N VAL A 203 4.66 -20.31 4.45
CA VAL A 203 5.15 -19.18 3.64
C VAL A 203 4.47 -17.88 4.04
N VAL A 204 5.15 -16.80 3.71
CA VAL A 204 4.60 -15.45 3.69
C VAL A 204 4.61 -14.95 2.26
N ALA A 205 3.44 -14.59 1.75
CA ALA A 205 3.27 -13.99 0.43
C ALA A 205 3.05 -12.48 0.58
N GLN A 206 3.82 -11.69 -0.17
CA GLN A 206 3.71 -10.23 -0.21
C GLN A 206 3.36 -9.80 -1.62
N VAL A 207 2.44 -8.85 -1.74
CA VAL A 207 2.15 -8.14 -3.00
C VAL A 207 2.54 -6.68 -2.85
N ASN A 208 3.02 -6.05 -3.91
CA ASN A 208 3.45 -4.66 -3.87
C ASN A 208 3.00 -3.86 -5.10
N LYS A 209 3.31 -2.56 -5.11
CA LYS A 209 2.91 -1.67 -6.20
C LYS A 209 3.59 -1.98 -7.54
N VAL A 210 4.72 -2.69 -7.52
CA VAL A 210 5.40 -3.18 -8.72
C VAL A 210 4.52 -4.16 -9.52
N GLY A 211 3.58 -4.85 -8.88
CA GLY A 211 2.71 -5.83 -9.53
C GLY A 211 3.20 -7.27 -9.45
N PHE A 212 4.15 -7.57 -8.56
CA PHE A 212 4.68 -8.91 -8.32
C PHE A 212 4.12 -9.55 -7.05
N VAL A 213 4.05 -10.88 -7.07
CA VAL A 213 3.84 -11.70 -5.86
C VAL A 213 5.20 -12.24 -5.42
N TRP A 214 5.57 -11.96 -4.18
CA TRP A 214 6.82 -12.41 -3.56
C TRP A 214 6.48 -13.45 -2.50
N VAL A 215 7.06 -14.64 -2.58
CA VAL A 215 6.77 -15.72 -1.63
C VAL A 215 8.04 -16.19 -0.98
N PHE A 216 8.05 -16.22 0.35
CA PHE A 216 9.21 -16.63 1.14
C PHE A 216 8.80 -17.71 2.12
N ASP A 217 9.72 -18.64 2.40
CA ASP A 217 9.70 -19.41 3.63
C ASP A 217 9.65 -18.43 4.81
N ARG A 218 8.59 -18.51 5.62
CA ARG A 218 8.32 -17.47 6.62
C ARG A 218 9.29 -17.50 7.80
N ASP A 219 10.09 -18.56 7.93
CA ASP A 219 11.01 -18.76 9.06
C ASP A 219 12.37 -18.19 8.74
N THR A 220 12.79 -18.33 7.48
CA THR A 220 14.14 -18.05 7.02
C THR A 220 14.23 -16.85 6.06
N GLY A 221 13.11 -16.41 5.48
CA GLY A 221 13.09 -15.38 4.45
C GLY A 221 13.64 -15.86 3.11
N ARG A 222 13.89 -17.16 2.94
CA ARG A 222 14.36 -17.72 1.67
C ARG A 222 13.22 -17.65 0.64
N PRO A 223 13.47 -17.15 -0.57
CA PRO A 223 12.43 -17.07 -1.58
C PRO A 223 12.04 -18.49 -2.04
N LEU A 224 10.75 -18.69 -2.27
CA LEU A 224 10.22 -19.98 -2.71
C LEU A 224 10.65 -20.31 -4.15
N TRP A 225 10.73 -19.28 -5.01
CA TRP A 225 11.27 -19.37 -6.36
C TRP A 225 12.46 -18.43 -6.54
N PRO A 226 13.34 -18.68 -7.53
CA PRO A 226 14.47 -17.80 -7.81
C PRO A 226 14.04 -16.34 -8.02
N ILE A 227 14.85 -15.42 -7.50
CA ILE A 227 14.72 -13.98 -7.77
C ILE A 227 16.01 -13.53 -8.46
N GLU A 228 15.85 -12.90 -9.62
CA GLU A 228 16.96 -12.46 -10.47
C GLU A 228 17.24 -10.96 -10.26
N GLU A 229 18.50 -10.61 -10.05
CA GLU A 229 18.94 -9.21 -10.10
C GLU A 229 19.16 -8.78 -11.55
N ARG A 230 18.34 -7.87 -12.06
CA ARG A 230 18.44 -7.37 -13.44
C ARG A 230 18.95 -5.96 -13.46
N ALA A 231 19.85 -5.66 -14.40
CA ALA A 231 20.33 -4.29 -14.61
C ALA A 231 19.16 -3.37 -15.00
N VAL A 232 19.12 -2.18 -14.39
CA VAL A 232 18.11 -1.15 -14.68
C VAL A 232 18.78 0.15 -15.14
N PRO A 233 18.06 1.05 -15.84
CA PRO A 233 18.66 2.28 -16.32
C PRO A 233 19.20 3.16 -15.18
N LYS A 234 20.31 3.86 -15.46
CA LYS A 234 20.86 4.85 -14.54
C LYS A 234 20.12 6.18 -14.66
N SER A 235 19.97 6.89 -13.54
CA SER A 235 19.47 8.26 -13.54
C SER A 235 20.48 9.21 -14.19
N ASP A 236 19.96 10.20 -14.92
CA ASP A 236 20.72 11.35 -15.43
C ASP A 236 20.51 12.62 -14.58
N MET A 237 19.72 12.53 -13.50
CA MET A 237 19.45 13.65 -12.63
C MET A 237 20.71 14.06 -11.84
N PRO A 238 21.00 15.36 -11.69
CA PRO A 238 22.18 15.83 -10.97
C PRO A 238 22.23 15.25 -9.56
N GLY A 239 23.36 14.67 -9.15
CA GLY A 239 23.54 14.16 -7.78
C GLY A 239 22.76 12.90 -7.42
N GLU A 240 21.88 12.38 -8.29
CA GLU A 240 21.17 11.12 -8.09
C GLU A 240 22.09 9.93 -8.34
N GLU A 241 21.91 8.84 -7.59
CA GLU A 241 22.67 7.61 -7.76
C GLU A 241 21.76 6.39 -7.59
N THR A 242 21.16 5.96 -8.71
CA THR A 242 20.32 4.75 -8.77
C THR A 242 21.12 3.49 -8.43
N TRP A 243 20.48 2.54 -7.76
CA TRP A 243 21.05 1.20 -7.60
C TRP A 243 21.16 0.49 -8.96
N PRO A 244 22.27 -0.22 -9.25
CA PRO A 244 22.53 -0.75 -10.60
C PRO A 244 21.59 -1.87 -11.04
N THR A 245 20.96 -2.59 -10.10
CA THR A 245 20.07 -3.70 -10.38
C THR A 245 18.76 -3.59 -9.60
N GLN A 246 17.74 -4.36 -9.99
CA GLN A 246 16.54 -4.57 -9.20
C GLN A 246 16.18 -6.05 -9.17
N PRO A 247 15.55 -6.53 -8.08
CA PRO A 247 15.10 -7.91 -7.99
C PRO A 247 13.83 -8.16 -8.82
N PHE A 248 13.79 -9.27 -9.55
CA PHE A 248 12.64 -9.75 -10.32
C PHE A 248 12.33 -11.20 -9.96
N PRO A 249 11.18 -11.48 -9.31
CA PRO A 249 10.81 -12.85 -9.00
C PRO A 249 10.50 -13.61 -10.29
N SER A 250 10.99 -14.85 -10.39
CA SER A 250 10.73 -15.71 -11.55
C SER A 250 9.30 -16.26 -11.57
N LYS A 251 8.69 -16.40 -10.39
CA LYS A 251 7.31 -16.84 -10.19
C LYS A 251 6.73 -16.24 -8.91
N PRO A 252 5.40 -16.12 -8.83
CA PRO A 252 4.43 -16.23 -9.93
C PRO A 252 4.58 -15.13 -10.99
N ALA A 253 3.89 -15.27 -12.13
CA ALA A 253 3.81 -14.21 -13.13
C ALA A 253 3.18 -12.93 -12.54
N PRO A 254 3.54 -11.72 -13.01
CA PRO A 254 2.99 -10.45 -12.49
C PRO A 254 1.45 -10.38 -12.63
N PHE A 255 0.75 -9.80 -11.66
CA PHE A 255 -0.72 -9.63 -11.72
C PHE A 255 -1.14 -8.31 -12.36
N ALA A 256 -0.26 -7.30 -12.36
CA ALA A 256 -0.52 -6.00 -12.92
C ALA A 256 0.31 -5.77 -14.18
N ARG A 257 -0.18 -4.92 -15.08
CA ARG A 257 0.51 -4.54 -16.31
C ARG A 257 1.85 -3.86 -15.98
N GLN A 258 2.90 -4.29 -16.69
CA GLN A 258 4.28 -3.86 -16.45
C GLN A 258 4.80 -2.84 -17.48
N ARG A 259 3.92 -2.38 -18.39
CA ARG A 259 4.26 -1.46 -19.48
C ARG A 259 3.03 -0.70 -19.94
N PHE A 260 3.24 0.54 -20.40
CA PHE A 260 2.22 1.37 -21.03
C PHE A 260 2.82 2.07 -22.25
N THR A 261 2.19 1.94 -23.40
CA THR A 261 2.61 2.50 -24.69
C THR A 261 1.43 3.11 -25.45
N VAL A 262 1.70 3.69 -26.62
CA VAL A 262 0.62 4.23 -27.47
C VAL A 262 -0.36 3.19 -27.98
N ASP A 263 0.03 1.92 -27.99
CA ASP A 263 -0.84 0.81 -28.43
C ASP A 263 -1.86 0.45 -27.35
N ASP A 264 -1.61 0.85 -26.10
CA ASP A 264 -2.47 0.61 -24.95
C ASP A 264 -3.48 1.76 -24.70
N LEU A 265 -3.46 2.81 -25.54
CA LEU A 265 -4.33 3.98 -25.38
C LEU A 265 -5.81 3.60 -25.46
N SER A 266 -6.56 4.03 -24.45
CA SER A 266 -7.98 3.78 -24.30
C SER A 266 -8.77 4.12 -25.57
N PRO A 267 -9.70 3.24 -26.00
CA PRO A 267 -10.57 3.51 -27.15
C PRO A 267 -11.63 4.57 -26.85
N TYR A 268 -11.77 4.99 -25.60
CA TYR A 268 -12.76 5.98 -25.15
C TYR A 268 -12.20 7.40 -25.04
N LEU A 269 -11.03 7.64 -25.63
CA LEU A 269 -10.43 8.96 -25.69
C LEU A 269 -11.05 9.78 -26.83
N GLU A 270 -11.27 11.06 -26.57
CA GLU A 270 -11.63 12.01 -27.62
C GLU A 270 -10.52 12.09 -28.69
N PRO A 271 -10.83 12.22 -29.99
CA PRO A 271 -9.84 12.14 -31.06
C PRO A 271 -8.64 13.09 -30.90
N GLU A 272 -8.90 14.35 -30.55
CA GLU A 272 -7.83 15.36 -30.36
C GLU A 272 -6.94 15.02 -29.16
N GLU A 273 -7.54 14.59 -28.06
CA GLU A 273 -6.81 14.17 -26.87
C GLU A 273 -5.98 12.91 -27.14
N ARG A 274 -6.51 11.96 -27.92
CA ARG A 274 -5.78 10.76 -28.35
C ARG A 274 -4.52 11.12 -29.14
N VAL A 275 -4.62 12.09 -30.07
CA VAL A 275 -3.44 12.57 -30.83
C VAL A 275 -2.42 13.20 -29.89
N ARG A 276 -2.86 14.10 -28.99
CA ARG A 276 -2.00 14.76 -27.99
C ARG A 276 -1.26 13.76 -27.11
N LEU A 277 -1.99 12.81 -26.51
CA LEU A 277 -1.43 11.78 -25.62
C LEU A 277 -0.49 10.85 -26.38
N ARG A 278 -0.84 10.46 -27.61
CA ARG A 278 0.04 9.65 -28.47
C ARG A 278 1.38 10.36 -28.69
N THR A 279 1.35 11.65 -29.03
CA THR A 279 2.58 12.44 -29.22
C THR A 279 3.39 12.56 -27.93
N GLN A 280 2.73 12.78 -26.79
CA GLN A 280 3.41 12.87 -25.49
C GLN A 280 4.08 11.54 -25.13
N ILE A 281 3.36 10.42 -25.21
CA ILE A 281 3.85 9.07 -24.87
C ILE A 281 5.03 8.65 -25.77
N LEU A 282 5.00 8.97 -27.07
CA LEU A 282 6.11 8.67 -27.98
C LEU A 282 7.38 9.46 -27.68
N LYS A 283 7.27 10.62 -27.04
CA LYS A 283 8.40 11.46 -26.63
C LYS A 283 8.89 11.16 -25.22
N ALA A 284 8.04 10.52 -24.40
CA ALA A 284 8.36 10.22 -23.02
C ALA A 284 9.39 9.09 -22.90
N ARG A 285 10.18 9.13 -21.83
CA ARG A 285 11.09 8.05 -21.44
C ARG A 285 10.29 6.85 -20.98
N ASN A 286 10.64 5.66 -21.48
CA ASN A 286 9.88 4.44 -21.24
C ASN A 286 10.73 3.18 -21.51
N ARG A 287 11.85 3.01 -20.80
CA ARG A 287 12.71 1.81 -20.96
C ARG A 287 12.28 0.63 -20.07
N GLY A 288 11.22 0.79 -19.28
CA GLY A 288 10.62 -0.27 -18.48
C GLY A 288 10.24 0.19 -17.06
N LEU A 289 9.91 -0.79 -16.22
CA LEU A 289 9.38 -0.64 -14.87
C LEU A 289 10.16 0.32 -13.95
N PHE A 290 11.50 0.30 -14.08
CA PHE A 290 12.43 1.09 -13.26
C PHE A 290 13.12 2.19 -14.10
N GLU A 291 12.38 2.83 -15.01
CA GLU A 291 12.84 4.05 -15.67
C GLU A 291 12.98 5.17 -14.63
N PRO A 292 14.18 5.71 -14.38
CA PRO A 292 14.35 6.76 -13.38
C PRO A 292 13.61 8.04 -13.78
N PRO A 293 12.90 8.71 -12.84
CA PRO A 293 12.35 10.04 -13.07
C PRO A 293 13.40 11.03 -13.58
N SER A 294 12.99 11.89 -14.51
CA SER A 294 13.85 12.91 -15.13
C SER A 294 13.11 14.24 -15.29
N THR A 295 13.80 15.26 -15.77
CA THR A 295 13.17 16.54 -16.20
C THR A 295 12.38 16.41 -17.50
N GLU A 296 12.54 15.27 -18.19
CA GLU A 296 11.69 14.84 -19.30
C GLU A 296 10.49 14.03 -18.79
N ASP A 297 9.40 14.06 -19.55
CA ASP A 297 8.24 13.20 -19.33
C ASP A 297 8.67 11.73 -19.25
N THR A 298 8.33 11.06 -18.15
CA THR A 298 8.74 9.69 -17.85
C THR A 298 7.51 8.84 -17.56
N ILE A 299 7.34 7.75 -18.30
CA ILE A 299 6.23 6.82 -18.10
C ILE A 299 6.56 5.86 -16.97
N GLU A 300 5.59 5.72 -16.07
CA GLU A 300 5.64 4.78 -14.95
C GLU A 300 4.46 3.82 -15.06
N MET A 301 4.74 2.51 -15.09
CA MET A 301 3.73 1.45 -15.18
C MET A 301 4.18 0.17 -14.43
N PRO A 302 3.45 -0.28 -13.40
CA PRO A 302 2.28 0.38 -12.80
C PRO A 302 2.62 1.79 -12.29
N GLY A 303 1.69 2.76 -12.36
CA GLY A 303 1.97 4.10 -11.82
C GLY A 303 2.21 4.08 -10.30
N ASN A 304 2.65 5.17 -9.70
CA ASN A 304 3.00 5.30 -8.26
C ASN A 304 1.94 4.83 -7.23
N ASN A 305 0.69 4.60 -7.63
CA ASN A 305 -0.35 4.00 -6.79
C ASN A 305 -0.87 2.65 -7.31
N GLY A 306 -0.32 2.16 -8.41
CA GLY A 306 -0.73 0.98 -9.18
C GLY A 306 -0.18 -0.32 -8.61
N GLY A 307 -0.42 -1.44 -9.30
CA GLY A 307 -0.11 -2.77 -8.79
C GLY A 307 -1.05 -3.15 -7.66
N ALA A 308 -0.51 -3.66 -6.54
CA ALA A 308 -1.29 -3.88 -5.33
C ALA A 308 -1.06 -2.73 -4.35
N ASN A 309 -2.13 -2.01 -4.06
CA ASN A 309 -2.16 -0.90 -3.12
C ASN A 309 -3.36 -1.12 -2.18
N PHE A 310 -4.26 -0.14 -2.04
CA PHE A 310 -5.59 -0.37 -1.48
C PHE A 310 -6.32 -1.48 -2.27
N GLY A 311 -7.14 -2.28 -1.58
CA GLY A 311 -7.77 -3.49 -2.13
C GLY A 311 -7.00 -4.78 -1.88
N GLY A 312 -5.67 -4.71 -1.68
CA GLY A 312 -4.86 -5.80 -1.09
C GLY A 312 -5.06 -7.20 -1.67
N SER A 313 -5.00 -8.20 -0.79
CA SER A 313 -5.06 -9.63 -1.14
C SER A 313 -5.68 -10.46 -0.02
N ALA A 314 -6.04 -11.71 -0.34
CA ALA A 314 -6.49 -12.72 0.62
C ALA A 314 -6.00 -14.11 0.20
N VAL A 315 -5.93 -15.03 1.17
CA VAL A 315 -5.51 -16.41 0.91
C VAL A 315 -6.59 -17.42 1.28
N ASP A 316 -6.63 -18.52 0.53
CA ASP A 316 -7.22 -19.78 0.94
C ASP A 316 -6.10 -20.67 1.50
N PRO A 317 -5.95 -20.77 2.84
CA PRO A 317 -4.87 -21.53 3.45
C PRO A 317 -5.03 -23.04 3.32
N LYS A 318 -6.24 -23.54 3.02
CA LYS A 318 -6.47 -24.98 2.85
C LYS A 318 -5.87 -25.49 1.55
N HIS A 319 -5.97 -24.69 0.49
CA HIS A 319 -5.53 -25.08 -0.85
C HIS A 319 -4.21 -24.41 -1.28
N GLY A 320 -3.74 -23.38 -0.56
CA GLY A 320 -2.55 -22.63 -0.93
C GLY A 320 -2.81 -21.64 -2.07
N TYR A 321 -4.01 -21.06 -2.14
CA TYR A 321 -4.39 -20.09 -3.16
C TYR A 321 -4.29 -18.66 -2.64
N LEU A 322 -3.92 -17.74 -3.53
CA LEU A 322 -3.84 -16.31 -3.26
C LEU A 322 -4.71 -15.55 -4.26
N TYR A 323 -5.50 -14.61 -3.76
CA TYR A 323 -6.34 -13.73 -4.56
C TYR A 323 -5.85 -12.30 -4.41
N VAL A 324 -5.51 -11.66 -5.52
CA VAL A 324 -4.88 -10.33 -5.56
C VAL A 324 -5.74 -9.38 -6.37
N ILE A 325 -6.04 -8.21 -5.82
CA ILE A 325 -6.69 -7.13 -6.54
C ILE A 325 -5.61 -6.21 -7.12
N SER A 326 -5.63 -6.03 -8.44
CA SER A 326 -4.71 -5.16 -9.17
C SER A 326 -5.31 -3.78 -9.39
N LYS A 327 -4.43 -2.80 -9.58
CA LYS A 327 -4.74 -1.50 -10.15
C LYS A 327 -3.81 -1.20 -11.31
N ASP A 328 -4.37 -1.11 -12.51
CA ASP A 328 -3.65 -1.09 -13.78
C ASP A 328 -3.72 0.28 -14.46
N LEU A 329 -3.26 1.32 -13.75
CA LEU A 329 -3.26 2.70 -14.23
C LEU A 329 -1.83 3.26 -14.36
N PRO A 330 -1.48 3.95 -15.46
CA PRO A 330 -0.16 4.55 -15.66
C PRO A 330 -0.05 5.93 -15.01
N ALA A 331 1.19 6.35 -14.71
CA ALA A 331 1.52 7.72 -14.32
C ALA A 331 2.52 8.34 -15.31
N MET A 332 2.51 9.68 -15.37
CA MET A 332 3.49 10.47 -16.10
C MET A 332 4.27 11.31 -15.09
N ILE A 333 5.50 10.93 -14.84
CA ILE A 333 6.39 11.57 -13.86
C ILE A 333 7.27 12.59 -14.59
N LYS A 334 7.44 13.77 -13.99
CA LYS A 334 8.35 14.80 -14.50
C LYS A 334 8.90 15.62 -13.35
N LEU A 335 10.21 15.56 -13.18
CA LEU A 335 10.92 16.33 -12.18
C LEU A 335 11.06 17.79 -12.62
N SER A 336 10.81 18.68 -11.69
CA SER A 336 11.07 20.11 -11.80
C SER A 336 11.81 20.57 -10.55
N LEU A 337 12.66 21.58 -10.69
CA LEU A 337 13.32 22.18 -9.54
C LEU A 337 12.23 22.73 -8.61
N ALA A 338 12.25 22.30 -7.35
CA ALA A 338 11.33 22.81 -6.34
C ALA A 338 11.59 24.31 -6.17
N ASP A 339 10.59 25.14 -6.44
CA ASP A 339 10.65 26.53 -6.04
C ASP A 339 10.66 26.59 -4.50
N PRO A 340 11.69 27.16 -3.87
CA PRO A 340 11.75 27.29 -2.41
C PRO A 340 10.55 28.05 -1.81
N LEU A 341 9.76 28.76 -2.62
CA LEU A 341 8.59 29.55 -2.23
C LEU A 341 7.25 28.94 -2.70
N SER A 342 7.25 27.84 -3.46
CA SER A 342 6.05 27.21 -4.01
C SER A 342 5.20 26.54 -2.91
N LYS A 343 4.06 27.15 -2.58
CA LYS A 343 3.03 26.65 -1.65
C LYS A 343 1.89 25.89 -2.35
N THR A 344 2.17 24.86 -3.14
CA THR A 344 1.18 24.05 -3.88
C THR A 344 1.65 22.59 -3.93
N ASP A 345 0.92 21.50 -3.67
CA ASP A 345 -0.50 21.17 -3.49
C ASP A 345 -0.71 19.98 -2.49
N ALA A 346 0.10 19.86 -1.43
CA ALA A 346 -0.13 18.90 -0.34
C ALA A 346 -0.73 19.60 0.90
N PRO A 347 -1.57 18.93 1.73
CA PRO A 347 -2.18 19.57 2.90
C PRO A 347 -1.12 20.17 3.84
N GLN A 348 -1.34 21.45 4.18
CA GLN A 348 -0.40 22.36 4.82
C GLN A 348 0.13 21.85 6.17
N LEU A 349 1.39 22.19 6.44
CA LEU A 349 1.97 22.20 7.79
C LEU A 349 2.56 23.58 8.08
N PRO A 350 2.60 23.99 9.37
CA PRO A 350 3.07 25.32 9.73
C PRO A 350 4.54 25.51 9.33
N SER A 351 4.81 26.59 8.61
CA SER A 351 6.14 27.10 8.35
C SER A 351 6.83 27.40 9.67
N ASN A 352 7.75 26.54 10.10
CA ASN A 352 8.88 26.85 10.99
C ASN A 352 9.73 25.59 11.20
N ALA A 353 10.43 25.14 10.16
CA ALA A 353 11.61 24.31 10.32
C ALA A 353 12.81 25.20 9.97
N GLY A 354 13.65 25.45 10.99
CA GLY A 354 14.83 26.29 10.87
C GLY A 354 15.75 25.79 9.77
N SER A 355 16.31 26.75 9.04
CA SER A 355 17.35 26.59 8.03
C SER A 355 18.44 25.61 8.44
N ALA A 356 18.52 24.46 7.79
CA ALA A 356 19.67 23.56 7.86
C ALA A 356 19.96 22.95 6.46
N ASN A 357 21.00 23.49 5.81
CA ASN A 357 21.68 22.98 4.60
C ASN A 357 20.86 22.83 3.30
N LEU A 358 20.51 23.96 2.68
CA LEU A 358 20.07 24.09 1.28
C LEU A 358 21.24 24.00 0.27
N SER A 359 22.08 22.96 0.30
CA SER A 359 23.18 22.83 -0.68
C SER A 359 22.93 21.82 -1.80
N ALA A 360 21.80 21.11 -1.79
CA ALA A 360 21.34 20.29 -2.90
C ALA A 360 20.02 20.81 -3.45
N ALA A 361 19.94 20.99 -4.77
CA ALA A 361 18.69 21.28 -5.46
C ALA A 361 17.65 20.20 -5.14
N HIS A 362 16.48 20.57 -4.61
CA HIS A 362 15.36 19.66 -4.44
C HIS A 362 14.58 19.58 -5.75
N TYR A 363 14.33 18.37 -6.24
CA TYR A 363 13.49 18.14 -7.41
C TYR A 363 12.18 17.48 -6.98
N LYS A 364 11.06 17.99 -7.49
CA LYS A 364 9.73 17.45 -7.21
C LYS A 364 9.01 17.07 -8.50
N SER A 365 8.06 16.15 -8.37
CA SER A 365 7.15 15.72 -9.43
C SER A 365 5.73 15.79 -8.91
N GLY A 366 4.77 15.96 -9.83
CA GLY A 366 3.39 15.64 -9.54
C GLY A 366 3.21 14.17 -9.15
N PHE A 367 2.13 13.88 -8.44
CA PHE A 367 1.77 12.56 -7.96
C PHE A 367 0.39 12.16 -8.49
N GLY A 368 0.27 10.96 -9.05
CA GLY A 368 -1.00 10.37 -9.45
C GLY A 368 -1.00 9.84 -10.88
N PHE A 369 -2.15 9.29 -11.28
CA PHE A 369 -2.29 8.64 -12.58
C PHE A 369 -2.65 9.61 -13.71
N MET A 370 -2.39 9.14 -14.92
CA MET A 370 -2.86 9.79 -16.14
C MET A 370 -4.36 9.50 -16.36
N PHE A 371 -5.15 10.58 -16.36
CA PHE A 371 -6.55 10.58 -16.75
C PHE A 371 -6.76 11.51 -17.94
N ALA A 372 -7.71 11.14 -18.79
CA ALA A 372 -8.25 11.98 -19.85
C ALA A 372 -9.16 13.08 -19.26
N ASN A 373 -9.50 14.07 -20.07
CA ASN A 373 -10.44 15.12 -19.66
C ASN A 373 -11.82 14.57 -19.25
N SER A 374 -12.20 13.42 -19.81
CA SER A 374 -13.43 12.70 -19.44
C SER A 374 -13.39 12.06 -18.05
N GLY A 375 -12.24 12.05 -17.36
CA GLY A 375 -12.05 11.30 -16.11
C GLY A 375 -11.73 9.82 -16.29
N LEU A 376 -11.75 9.31 -17.52
CA LEU A 376 -11.33 7.95 -17.81
C LEU A 376 -9.80 7.84 -17.82
N SER A 377 -9.27 6.69 -17.42
CA SER A 377 -7.83 6.51 -17.56
C SER A 377 -7.42 6.49 -19.04
N VAL A 378 -6.21 6.97 -19.31
CA VAL A 378 -5.63 7.01 -20.65
C VAL A 378 -5.32 5.62 -21.21
N ILE A 379 -5.16 4.61 -20.36
CA ILE A 379 -4.94 3.21 -20.75
C ILE A 379 -6.28 2.49 -20.96
N ALA A 380 -6.36 1.53 -21.87
CA ALA A 380 -7.54 0.71 -22.08
C ALA A 380 -7.89 -0.16 -20.85
N PRO A 381 -9.17 -0.46 -20.59
CA PRO A 381 -9.56 -1.41 -19.55
C PRO A 381 -9.05 -2.85 -19.83
N PRO A 382 -9.07 -3.76 -18.83
CA PRO A 382 -9.53 -3.54 -17.46
C PRO A 382 -8.55 -2.67 -16.65
N TRP A 383 -9.09 -1.78 -15.82
CA TRP A 383 -8.31 -0.92 -14.91
C TRP A 383 -8.07 -1.52 -13.53
N THR A 384 -8.84 -2.57 -13.20
CA THR A 384 -8.69 -3.39 -12.00
C THR A 384 -9.02 -4.82 -12.40
N THR A 385 -8.20 -5.76 -11.96
CA THR A 385 -8.50 -7.19 -12.04
C THR A 385 -8.48 -7.84 -10.66
N LEU A 386 -9.19 -8.96 -10.52
CA LEU A 386 -9.00 -9.93 -9.45
C LEU A 386 -8.27 -11.14 -10.06
N THR A 387 -7.09 -11.46 -9.52
CA THR A 387 -6.23 -12.54 -9.99
C THR A 387 -6.14 -13.62 -8.94
N ALA A 388 -6.38 -14.88 -9.33
CA ALA A 388 -6.16 -16.04 -8.47
C ALA A 388 -4.87 -16.75 -8.86
N TYR A 389 -4.02 -17.01 -7.87
CA TYR A 389 -2.79 -17.78 -8.00
C TYR A 389 -2.91 -19.10 -7.27
N ASP A 390 -2.31 -20.15 -7.85
CA ASP A 390 -1.89 -21.33 -7.14
C ASP A 390 -0.46 -21.14 -6.63
N LEU A 391 -0.27 -20.96 -5.32
CA LEU A 391 1.06 -20.78 -4.75
C LEU A 391 1.84 -22.11 -4.59
N ASN A 392 1.22 -23.25 -4.85
CA ASN A 392 1.93 -24.53 -4.90
C ASN A 392 2.78 -24.62 -6.19
N SER A 393 2.25 -24.17 -7.33
CA SER A 393 2.92 -24.20 -8.64
C SER A 393 3.48 -22.85 -9.12
N GLY A 394 2.97 -21.75 -8.56
CA GLY A 394 3.27 -20.38 -8.97
C GLY A 394 2.53 -19.94 -10.24
N GLU A 395 1.38 -20.54 -10.54
CA GLU A 395 0.61 -20.29 -11.76
C GLU A 395 -0.63 -19.44 -11.48
N ILE A 396 -1.06 -18.67 -12.49
CA ILE A 396 -2.35 -17.98 -12.47
C ILE A 396 -3.43 -19.01 -12.80
N ARG A 397 -4.43 -19.14 -11.93
CA ARG A 397 -5.60 -20.01 -12.13
C ARG A 397 -6.63 -19.33 -13.02
N TRP A 398 -6.91 -18.06 -12.72
CA TRP A 398 -7.81 -17.20 -13.48
C TRP A 398 -7.53 -15.73 -13.15
N GLN A 399 -7.92 -14.85 -14.05
CA GLN A 399 -7.88 -13.40 -13.86
C GLN A 399 -9.12 -12.79 -14.52
N ILE A 400 -9.84 -11.95 -13.79
CA ILE A 400 -11.07 -11.30 -14.28
C ILE A 400 -11.06 -9.80 -13.99
N PRO A 401 -11.70 -8.96 -14.82
CA PRO A 401 -12.00 -7.58 -14.44
C PRO A 401 -12.83 -7.53 -13.15
N LEU A 402 -12.52 -6.60 -12.24
CA LEU A 402 -13.27 -6.43 -10.99
C LEU A 402 -13.85 -5.02 -10.89
N GLY A 403 -15.18 -4.96 -10.83
CA GLY A 403 -15.94 -3.72 -10.80
C GLY A 403 -16.18 -3.12 -12.19
N GLU A 404 -16.91 -2.01 -12.21
CA GLU A 404 -17.21 -1.26 -13.42
C GLU A 404 -16.98 0.24 -13.22
N VAL A 405 -16.90 0.98 -14.32
CA VAL A 405 -17.06 2.43 -14.33
C VAL A 405 -18.53 2.75 -14.66
N PRO A 406 -19.32 3.32 -13.72
CA PRO A 406 -20.77 3.47 -13.87
C PRO A 406 -21.21 4.16 -15.16
N GLU A 407 -20.49 5.18 -15.60
CA GLU A 407 -20.79 5.98 -16.79
C GLU A 407 -20.60 5.18 -18.09
N LEU A 408 -19.66 4.24 -18.10
CA LEU A 408 -19.45 3.30 -19.21
C LEU A 408 -20.50 2.18 -19.17
N ALA A 409 -20.78 1.64 -17.98
CA ALA A 409 -21.82 0.63 -17.81
C ALA A 409 -23.20 1.13 -18.25
N ALA A 410 -23.53 2.40 -17.97
CA ALA A 410 -24.76 3.05 -18.44
C ALA A 410 -24.88 3.13 -19.97
N ARG A 411 -23.74 3.03 -20.69
CA ARG A 411 -23.66 2.97 -22.16
C ARG A 411 -23.57 1.54 -22.70
N GLY A 412 -23.70 0.53 -21.85
CA GLY A 412 -23.58 -0.89 -22.22
C GLY A 412 -22.14 -1.38 -22.35
N ILE A 413 -21.14 -0.60 -21.92
CA ILE A 413 -19.74 -0.99 -21.90
C ILE A 413 -19.43 -1.60 -20.53
N THR A 414 -19.18 -2.90 -20.49
CA THR A 414 -18.91 -3.67 -19.27
C THR A 414 -17.50 -4.24 -19.26
N ASN A 415 -17.14 -4.95 -18.18
CA ASN A 415 -15.82 -5.54 -17.97
C ASN A 415 -14.69 -4.51 -17.93
N THR A 416 -14.98 -3.29 -17.46
CA THR A 416 -13.97 -2.22 -17.45
C THR A 416 -13.02 -2.30 -16.27
N GLY A 417 -13.44 -2.99 -15.19
CA GLY A 417 -12.81 -2.83 -13.89
C GLY A 417 -13.10 -1.44 -13.30
N SER A 418 -12.87 -1.30 -11.99
CA SER A 418 -12.89 -0.01 -11.30
C SER A 418 -11.58 0.77 -11.51
N HIS A 419 -11.58 2.11 -11.40
CA HIS A 419 -10.33 2.88 -11.26
C HIS A 419 -9.76 2.84 -9.84
N PHE A 420 -10.59 2.57 -8.83
CA PHE A 420 -10.22 2.72 -7.42
C PHE A 420 -10.70 1.52 -6.59
N PRO A 421 -10.06 0.35 -6.73
CA PRO A 421 -10.46 -0.83 -6.00
C PRO A 421 -9.98 -0.75 -4.55
N LYS A 422 -10.74 -0.10 -3.67
CA LYS A 422 -10.37 0.10 -2.26
C LYS A 422 -10.96 -0.92 -1.29
N VAL A 423 -11.48 -2.04 -1.79
CA VAL A 423 -12.11 -3.08 -0.96
C VAL A 423 -11.28 -4.35 -0.99
N ASN A 424 -10.87 -4.83 0.18
CA ASN A 424 -10.13 -6.09 0.26
C ASN A 424 -11.02 -7.30 0.00
N PRO A 425 -10.51 -8.36 -0.64
CA PRO A 425 -11.25 -9.62 -0.71
C PRO A 425 -11.23 -10.33 0.65
N VAL A 426 -12.30 -11.06 0.96
CA VAL A 426 -12.32 -12.06 2.04
C VAL A 426 -12.74 -13.40 1.45
N VAL A 427 -11.99 -14.45 1.76
CA VAL A 427 -12.24 -15.82 1.30
C VAL A 427 -12.86 -16.62 2.43
N THR A 428 -13.88 -17.42 2.12
CA THR A 428 -14.55 -18.30 3.08
C THR A 428 -14.30 -19.77 2.76
N ALA A 429 -14.43 -20.63 3.78
CA ALA A 429 -14.29 -22.08 3.61
C ALA A 429 -15.35 -22.70 2.68
N GLY A 430 -16.45 -21.99 2.40
CA GLY A 430 -17.48 -22.39 1.45
C GLY A 430 -17.10 -22.19 -0.02
N GLY A 431 -15.88 -21.73 -0.32
CA GLY A 431 -15.44 -21.47 -1.70
C GLY A 431 -15.96 -20.16 -2.27
N LEU A 432 -16.25 -19.18 -1.40
CA LEU A 432 -16.71 -17.84 -1.82
C LEU A 432 -15.65 -16.78 -1.52
N ILE A 433 -15.51 -15.84 -2.45
CA ILE A 433 -14.80 -14.58 -2.28
C ILE A 433 -15.82 -13.46 -2.16
N PHE A 434 -15.77 -12.71 -1.06
CA PHE A 434 -16.56 -11.52 -0.85
C PHE A 434 -15.70 -10.29 -1.08
N THR A 435 -16.14 -9.38 -1.95
CA THR A 435 -15.48 -8.09 -2.20
C THR A 435 -16.48 -7.11 -2.80
N GLY A 436 -16.03 -5.90 -3.13
CA GLY A 436 -16.82 -4.90 -3.82
C GLY A 436 -15.95 -3.82 -4.44
N THR A 437 -16.57 -2.85 -5.10
CA THR A 437 -15.85 -1.74 -5.71
C THR A 437 -16.61 -0.43 -5.55
N ARG A 438 -16.07 0.66 -6.09
CA ARG A 438 -16.70 2.00 -6.03
C ARG A 438 -17.93 2.17 -6.94
N ASP A 439 -18.28 1.16 -7.71
CA ASP A 439 -19.54 1.03 -8.42
C ASP A 439 -20.74 0.68 -7.51
N ARG A 440 -20.53 0.66 -6.18
CA ARG A 440 -21.54 0.38 -5.16
C ARG A 440 -22.08 -1.05 -5.20
N LYS A 441 -21.36 -1.97 -5.82
CA LYS A 441 -21.75 -3.38 -5.87
C LYS A 441 -20.95 -4.21 -4.89
N VAL A 442 -21.66 -4.85 -3.96
CA VAL A 442 -21.15 -5.96 -3.16
C VAL A 442 -21.26 -7.23 -3.99
N ARG A 443 -20.24 -8.09 -3.94
CA ARG A 443 -20.17 -9.31 -4.75
C ARG A 443 -19.78 -10.52 -3.92
N ALA A 444 -20.39 -11.65 -4.24
CA ALA A 444 -19.92 -12.98 -3.88
C ALA A 444 -19.48 -13.69 -5.17
N LEU A 445 -18.21 -14.10 -5.22
CA LEU A 445 -17.62 -14.78 -6.37
C LEU A 445 -17.25 -16.21 -6.00
N ASP A 446 -17.40 -17.12 -6.94
CA ASP A 446 -16.88 -18.49 -6.84
C ASP A 446 -15.34 -18.44 -6.82
N SER A 447 -14.72 -19.02 -5.78
CA SER A 447 -13.27 -18.95 -5.61
C SER A 447 -12.49 -19.80 -6.61
N ALA A 448 -13.12 -20.80 -7.23
CA ALA A 448 -12.48 -21.69 -8.18
C ALA A 448 -12.42 -21.09 -9.59
N THR A 449 -13.39 -20.24 -9.96
CA THR A 449 -13.59 -19.73 -11.33
C THR A 449 -13.54 -18.21 -11.43
N GLY A 450 -13.75 -17.48 -10.32
CA GLY A 450 -13.91 -16.04 -10.31
C GLY A 450 -15.30 -15.58 -10.76
N MET A 451 -16.24 -16.48 -11.09
CA MET A 451 -17.58 -16.09 -11.54
C MET A 451 -18.35 -15.39 -10.42
N VAL A 452 -18.99 -14.26 -10.75
CA VAL A 452 -19.93 -13.60 -9.83
C VAL A 452 -21.17 -14.50 -9.68
N LEU A 453 -21.38 -15.03 -8.48
CA LEU A 453 -22.54 -15.86 -8.15
C LEU A 453 -23.70 -15.02 -7.65
N TRP A 454 -23.39 -13.90 -7.00
CA TRP A 454 -24.36 -12.97 -6.47
C TRP A 454 -23.79 -11.56 -6.37
N GLU A 455 -24.63 -10.57 -6.59
CA GLU A 455 -24.30 -9.17 -6.35
C GLU A 455 -25.51 -8.40 -5.81
N ALA A 456 -25.24 -7.32 -5.06
CA ALA A 456 -26.24 -6.34 -4.67
C ALA A 456 -25.67 -4.92 -4.75
N THR A 457 -26.52 -3.98 -5.16
CA THR A 457 -26.22 -2.55 -5.11
C THR A 457 -26.55 -2.00 -3.74
N VAL A 458 -25.64 -1.20 -3.18
CA VAL A 458 -25.83 -0.45 -1.93
C VAL A 458 -25.84 1.05 -2.19
N ASP A 459 -26.22 1.84 -1.18
CA ASP A 459 -26.47 3.28 -1.36
C ASP A 459 -25.19 4.08 -1.69
N ALA A 460 -24.06 3.69 -1.10
CA ALA A 460 -22.78 4.36 -1.25
C ALA A 460 -21.65 3.45 -1.74
N ALA A 461 -20.54 4.03 -2.19
CA ALA A 461 -19.40 3.25 -2.65
C ALA A 461 -18.73 2.54 -1.47
N LEU A 462 -18.04 1.45 -1.80
CA LEU A 462 -17.41 0.58 -0.83
C LEU A 462 -15.92 0.91 -0.65
N GLU A 463 -15.44 0.80 0.58
CA GLU A 463 -14.01 0.84 0.90
C GLU A 463 -13.69 0.04 2.18
N GLY A 464 -12.42 -0.28 2.38
CA GLY A 464 -11.95 -1.04 3.54
C GLY A 464 -12.04 -2.55 3.37
N MET A 465 -11.94 -3.29 4.46
CA MET A 465 -11.98 -4.75 4.43
C MET A 465 -13.34 -5.26 4.93
N PRO A 466 -14.04 -6.10 4.16
CA PRO A 466 -15.24 -6.78 4.66
C PRO A 466 -14.90 -7.62 5.89
N ALA A 467 -15.85 -7.78 6.80
CA ALA A 467 -15.71 -8.70 7.92
C ALA A 467 -16.75 -9.81 7.82
N VAL A 468 -16.33 -11.04 8.06
CA VAL A 468 -17.22 -12.20 8.19
C VAL A 468 -17.32 -12.55 9.67
N TYR A 469 -18.52 -12.66 10.20
CA TYR A 469 -18.78 -12.96 11.61
C TYR A 469 -20.03 -13.82 11.79
N GLU A 470 -20.16 -14.42 12.97
CA GLU A 470 -21.36 -15.16 13.35
C GLU A 470 -22.05 -14.47 14.52
N GLN A 471 -23.38 -14.41 14.48
CA GLN A 471 -24.20 -13.97 15.59
C GLN A 471 -25.44 -14.85 15.69
N ALA A 472 -25.67 -15.42 16.89
CA ALA A 472 -26.81 -16.29 17.18
C ALA A 472 -26.96 -17.46 16.19
N GLY A 473 -25.85 -18.10 15.81
CA GLY A 473 -25.82 -19.26 14.91
C GLY A 473 -26.00 -18.92 13.42
N ARG A 474 -26.03 -17.64 13.05
CA ARG A 474 -26.09 -17.20 11.65
C ARG A 474 -24.84 -16.43 11.27
N GLN A 475 -24.26 -16.75 10.11
CA GLN A 475 -23.12 -16.05 9.56
C GLN A 475 -23.55 -14.80 8.78
N TYR A 476 -22.71 -13.78 8.84
CA TYR A 476 -22.91 -12.51 8.17
C TYR A 476 -21.61 -12.04 7.53
N VAL A 477 -21.73 -11.31 6.42
CA VAL A 477 -20.67 -10.50 5.86
C VAL A 477 -21.08 -9.03 5.94
N VAL A 478 -20.20 -8.17 6.45
CA VAL A 478 -20.44 -6.73 6.56
C VAL A 478 -19.42 -5.93 5.76
N PHE A 479 -19.92 -4.89 5.09
CA PHE A 479 -19.15 -3.98 4.26
C PHE A 479 -19.29 -2.55 4.76
N CYS A 480 -18.23 -1.76 4.65
CA CYS A 480 -18.30 -0.31 4.83
C CYS A 480 -18.74 0.34 3.51
N ALA A 481 -19.97 0.86 3.49
CA ALA A 481 -20.56 1.63 2.40
C ALA A 481 -20.58 3.11 2.79
N ALA A 482 -19.40 3.72 2.87
CA ALA A 482 -19.22 5.13 3.24
C ALA A 482 -18.34 5.90 2.25
N ALA A 483 -17.82 5.23 1.22
CA ALA A 483 -16.99 5.88 0.22
C ALA A 483 -17.83 6.72 -0.74
N ARG A 484 -17.19 7.73 -1.33
CA ARG A 484 -17.73 8.47 -2.47
C ARG A 484 -17.65 7.63 -3.74
N ALA A 485 -18.76 7.54 -4.45
CA ALA A 485 -18.82 6.99 -5.81
C ALA A 485 -18.36 8.09 -6.77
N SER A 486 -17.05 8.27 -6.96
CA SER A 486 -16.53 9.17 -8.01
C SER A 486 -15.45 8.50 -8.84
N THR A 487 -15.46 8.81 -10.13
CA THR A 487 -14.43 8.47 -11.14
C THR A 487 -13.26 9.44 -11.15
N HIS A 488 -13.42 10.63 -10.56
CA HIS A 488 -12.40 11.66 -10.49
C HIS A 488 -11.74 11.70 -9.10
N LEU A 489 -10.41 11.57 -9.06
CA LEU A 489 -9.62 11.93 -7.87
C LEU A 489 -9.52 13.45 -7.68
N GLN A 490 -9.73 14.24 -8.75
CA GLN A 490 -9.41 15.67 -8.76
C GLN A 490 -10.59 16.63 -8.91
N ALA A 491 -11.81 16.13 -9.13
CA ALA A 491 -12.97 17.01 -8.99
C ALA A 491 -13.41 16.98 -7.53
N ARG A 492 -13.35 18.15 -6.87
CA ARG A 492 -14.43 18.52 -5.95
C ARG A 492 -15.71 18.44 -6.79
N ASP A 493 -16.28 17.26 -6.93
CA ASP A 493 -17.62 17.12 -7.44
C ASP A 493 -18.51 17.89 -6.46
N PRO A 494 -19.05 19.06 -6.84
CA PRO A 494 -19.90 19.86 -5.98
C PRO A 494 -21.23 19.15 -5.70
N ASP A 495 -21.60 18.20 -6.57
CA ASP A 495 -22.85 17.46 -6.57
C ASP A 495 -22.71 16.06 -5.96
N ALA A 496 -21.49 15.62 -5.63
CA ALA A 496 -21.26 14.45 -4.79
C ALA A 496 -21.79 14.77 -3.39
N SER A 497 -23.07 14.44 -3.17
CA SER A 497 -23.83 14.76 -1.98
C SER A 497 -22.96 14.72 -0.70
N ALA A 498 -22.83 15.88 -0.05
CA ALA A 498 -22.37 15.99 1.33
C ALA A 498 -23.41 15.45 2.33
N ASP A 499 -24.45 14.78 1.82
CA ASP A 499 -25.51 14.18 2.61
C ASP A 499 -24.92 13.14 3.56
N ARG A 500 -25.37 13.22 4.80
CA ARG A 500 -24.96 12.31 5.85
C ARG A 500 -25.33 10.88 5.45
N ILE A 501 -24.33 10.04 5.25
CA ILE A 501 -24.52 8.60 5.01
C ILE A 501 -25.18 7.99 6.26
N GLN A 502 -26.47 7.67 6.16
CA GLN A 502 -27.27 7.21 7.31
C GLN A 502 -26.98 5.75 7.70
N SER A 503 -26.26 4.99 6.87
CA SER A 503 -25.91 3.58 7.11
C SER A 503 -24.56 3.23 6.49
N ALA A 504 -23.48 3.65 7.16
CA ALA A 504 -22.10 3.42 6.71
C ALA A 504 -21.69 1.95 6.64
N TYR A 505 -22.46 1.03 7.26
CA TYR A 505 -22.20 -0.40 7.22
C TYR A 505 -23.44 -1.16 6.76
N VAL A 506 -23.26 -2.09 5.82
CA VAL A 506 -24.31 -2.96 5.29
C VAL A 506 -23.92 -4.41 5.55
N ALA A 507 -24.80 -5.16 6.22
CA ALA A 507 -24.57 -6.56 6.56
C ALA A 507 -25.52 -7.47 5.76
N PHE A 508 -24.98 -8.54 5.19
CA PHE A 508 -25.71 -9.57 4.48
C PHE A 508 -25.59 -10.88 5.24
N ALA A 509 -26.73 -11.51 5.48
CA ALA A 509 -26.77 -12.77 6.17
C ALA A 509 -26.51 -13.92 5.19
N LEU A 510 -25.54 -14.78 5.50
CA LEU A 510 -25.24 -15.97 4.72
C LEU A 510 -26.26 -17.07 5.07
N GLN A 511 -26.67 -17.85 4.06
CA GLN A 511 -27.59 -18.98 4.21
C GLN A 511 -26.87 -20.29 4.03
#